data_AF-A0A058ZV73-F1
#
_entry.id   AF-A0A058ZV73-F1
#
_cell.length_a   1.000
_cell.length_b   1.000
_cell.length_c   1.000
_cell.angle_alpha   90.00
_cell.angle_beta   90.00
_cell.angle_gamma   90.00
#
_symmetry.space_group_name_H-M   'P 1'
#
loop_
_entity.id
_entity.type
_entity.pdbx_description
1 polymer ?
#
loop_
_entity_poly.entity_id
_entity_poly.type
_entity_poly.pdbx_seq_one_letter_code
_entity_poly.pdbx_strand_id
1 'polypeptide(L)'
;MPVETAIVGDERGDFLYRSANNLRNVHGSQKCHDDAVALVFAKERNSTPGVGEIRFHVALSDGVSVVGPTYKAGSVRARDDVTWLTAKREGQTEVLDGESILNEIYGEMNNRIEFPEYYIRVTKRRKHAIGAEKVKLITSLSFHLVRGGDEEYLYVDGAGIKTGDCFQFYYADPAAALASCNDVTANLRSLNLGCNSKSSYQAAGATSNAGKSEVFGGLLFVCCGRRRFFSGRSNVDISPFVENFPGAPLAGIYCGGEIGRCSMRPEEQGSQGESSTRCCCHVYSTVYLVMSYTPAPPGATTLRG
;
A
#
# COMPACT_ATOMS: atom_id res chain seq x y z
N MET A 1 16.29 -2.72 2.05
CA MET A 1 15.71 -1.40 2.40
C MET A 1 15.33 -1.43 3.87
N PRO A 2 15.82 -0.48 4.68
CA PRO A 2 15.53 -0.38 6.10
C PRO A 2 14.03 -0.37 6.40
N VAL A 3 13.66 -0.80 7.60
CA VAL A 3 12.26 -0.79 8.10
C VAL A 3 11.72 0.64 8.19
N GLU A 4 12.60 1.61 8.46
CA GLU A 4 12.28 3.04 8.61
C GLU A 4 12.03 3.77 7.27
N THR A 5 12.11 3.07 6.12
CA THR A 5 11.81 3.68 4.83
C THR A 5 10.31 3.69 4.56
N ALA A 6 9.70 4.87 4.55
CA ALA A 6 8.32 5.06 4.14
C ALA A 6 8.25 5.22 2.61
N ILE A 7 7.32 4.51 1.98
CA ILE A 7 7.06 4.60 0.54
C ILE A 7 5.57 4.72 0.36
N VAL A 8 5.13 5.80 -0.27
CA VAL A 8 3.72 6.07 -0.57
C VAL A 8 3.58 6.65 -1.97
N GLY A 9 2.45 6.46 -2.65
CA GLY A 9 2.30 6.92 -4.02
C GLY A 9 1.06 6.42 -4.73
N ASP A 10 1.09 6.52 -6.05
CA ASP A 10 0.03 6.14 -6.97
C ASP A 10 0.64 5.47 -8.20
N GLU A 11 0.13 4.29 -8.52
CA GLU A 11 0.62 3.43 -9.60
C GLU A 11 0.11 3.87 -10.97
N ARG A 12 -1.10 4.43 -11.06
CA ARG A 12 -1.81 4.64 -12.34
C ARG A 12 -2.39 6.04 -12.49
N GLY A 13 -1.78 7.01 -11.83
CA GLY A 13 -2.19 8.41 -11.91
C GLY A 13 -1.61 9.12 -13.15
N ASP A 14 -2.35 10.09 -13.66
CA ASP A 14 -1.86 11.03 -14.67
C ASP A 14 -1.10 12.17 -14.00
N PHE A 15 0.24 12.12 -14.05
CA PHE A 15 1.08 13.15 -13.43
C PHE A 15 1.57 14.18 -14.44
N LEU A 16 1.43 15.44 -14.07
CA LEU A 16 2.15 16.54 -14.70
C LEU A 16 3.40 16.83 -13.89
N TYR A 17 4.56 16.63 -14.49
CA TYR A 17 5.83 16.93 -13.83
C TYR A 17 6.72 17.79 -14.72
N ARG A 18 7.67 18.44 -14.07
CA ARG A 18 8.69 19.25 -14.72
C ARG A 18 10.05 18.72 -14.29
N SER A 19 10.87 18.31 -15.25
CA SER A 19 12.26 17.96 -14.97
C SER A 19 13.06 19.24 -14.77
N ALA A 20 14.04 19.24 -13.86
CA ALA A 20 14.95 20.36 -13.66
C ALA A 20 15.64 20.79 -14.97
N ASN A 21 15.85 19.84 -15.89
CA ASN A 21 16.49 20.06 -17.19
C ASN A 21 15.51 20.48 -18.30
N ASN A 22 14.19 20.54 -18.03
CA ASN A 22 13.20 20.84 -19.07
C ASN A 22 12.11 21.76 -18.53
N LEU A 23 12.09 22.98 -19.04
CA LEU A 23 11.18 24.03 -18.57
C LEU A 23 9.73 23.83 -19.01
N ARG A 24 9.42 22.85 -19.87
CA ARG A 24 8.04 22.50 -20.24
C ARG A 24 7.49 21.43 -19.31
N ASN A 25 6.20 21.54 -18.99
CA ASN A 25 5.48 20.44 -18.35
C ASN A 25 5.51 19.24 -19.29
N VAL A 26 6.04 18.13 -18.79
CA VAL A 26 6.01 16.85 -19.48
C VAL A 26 4.77 16.13 -19.00
N HIS A 27 3.91 15.74 -19.94
CA HIS A 27 2.88 14.75 -19.70
C HIS A 27 3.51 13.38 -20.00
N GLY A 28 3.11 12.34 -19.26
CA GLY A 28 3.51 10.96 -19.57
C GLY A 28 3.38 10.67 -21.07
N SER A 29 4.21 9.77 -21.61
CA SER A 29 4.24 9.60 -23.07
C SER A 29 2.85 9.26 -23.59
N GLN A 30 2.44 9.82 -24.72
CA GLN A 30 1.12 9.58 -25.35
C GLN A 30 0.86 8.09 -25.74
N LYS A 31 1.83 7.20 -25.47
CA LYS A 31 1.77 5.74 -25.66
C LYS A 31 1.78 4.93 -24.35
N CYS A 32 2.10 5.54 -23.22
CA CYS A 32 2.10 4.95 -21.87
C CYS A 32 1.38 5.94 -20.96
N HIS A 33 0.08 5.71 -20.77
CA HIS A 33 -0.79 6.57 -19.96
C HIS A 33 -0.60 6.39 -18.44
N ASP A 34 0.24 5.44 -18.00
CA ASP A 34 0.40 5.12 -16.59
C ASP A 34 1.84 5.38 -16.14
N ASP A 35 2.11 6.57 -15.60
CA ASP A 35 3.37 6.86 -14.90
C ASP A 35 3.15 6.61 -13.39
N ALA A 36 3.76 5.54 -12.85
CA ALA A 36 3.74 5.31 -11.41
C ALA A 36 4.66 6.32 -10.69
N VAL A 37 4.13 7.02 -9.68
CA VAL A 37 4.89 7.99 -8.88
C VAL A 37 4.86 7.58 -7.41
N ALA A 38 6.04 7.49 -6.80
CA ALA A 38 6.19 7.20 -5.38
C ALA A 38 7.09 8.23 -4.68
N LEU A 39 6.67 8.65 -3.50
CA LEU A 39 7.46 9.39 -2.53
C LEU A 39 8.21 8.39 -1.65
N VAL A 40 9.53 8.54 -1.56
CA VAL A 40 10.39 7.70 -0.74
C VAL A 40 11.05 8.56 0.33
N PHE A 41 10.75 8.25 1.59
CA PHE A 41 11.36 8.89 2.74
C PHE A 41 12.27 7.88 3.44
N ALA A 42 13.55 8.22 3.58
CA ALA A 42 14.53 7.37 4.21
C ALA A 42 15.30 8.16 5.28
N LYS A 43 15.62 7.50 6.38
CA LYS A 43 16.45 8.09 7.43
C LYS A 43 17.88 8.25 6.95
N GLU A 44 18.44 9.43 7.15
CA GLU A 44 19.84 9.70 6.90
C GLU A 44 20.73 9.00 7.94
N ARG A 45 21.70 8.22 7.47
CA ARG A 45 22.60 7.43 8.34
C ARG A 45 23.52 8.28 9.21
N ASN A 46 23.90 9.47 8.75
CA ASN A 46 24.87 10.35 9.39
C ASN A 46 24.22 11.64 9.90
N SER A 47 23.08 11.50 10.58
CA SER A 47 22.38 12.65 11.13
C SER A 47 23.21 13.29 12.25
N THR A 48 23.40 14.61 12.19
CA THR A 48 24.17 15.35 13.21
C THR A 48 23.53 15.22 14.59
N PRO A 49 24.29 14.85 15.63
CA PRO A 49 23.77 14.81 16.99
C PRO A 49 23.19 16.17 17.39
N GLY A 50 22.00 16.18 17.98
CA GLY A 50 21.37 17.41 18.45
C GLY A 50 20.46 18.14 17.46
N VAL A 51 20.14 17.53 16.31
CA VAL A 51 19.09 18.03 15.42
C VAL A 51 17.79 17.25 15.67
N GLY A 52 16.64 17.92 15.59
CA GLY A 52 15.34 17.26 15.70
C GLY A 52 15.11 16.25 14.56
N GLU A 53 14.20 15.31 14.78
CA GLU A 53 13.95 14.19 13.86
C GLU A 53 12.52 14.26 13.30
N ILE A 54 12.38 14.22 11.97
CA ILE A 54 11.09 13.96 11.32
C ILE A 54 10.95 12.46 11.10
N ARG A 55 9.81 11.90 11.50
CA ARG A 55 9.43 10.51 11.26
C ARG A 55 8.19 10.43 10.37
N PHE A 56 8.21 9.42 9.51
CA PHE A 56 7.16 9.14 8.55
C PHE A 56 6.52 7.80 8.94
N HIS A 57 5.24 7.84 9.30
CA HIS A 57 4.48 6.67 9.72
C HIS A 57 3.51 6.30 8.60
N VAL A 58 3.54 5.05 8.15
CA VAL A 58 2.63 4.56 7.09
C VAL A 58 1.63 3.60 7.69
N ALA A 59 0.35 3.87 7.47
CA ALA A 59 -0.75 2.95 7.76
C ALA A 59 -1.54 2.66 6.48
N LEU A 60 -2.17 1.49 6.41
CA LEU A 60 -2.98 1.04 5.28
C LEU A 60 -4.33 0.59 5.80
N SER A 61 -5.39 1.14 5.21
CA SER A 61 -6.72 0.57 5.31
C SER A 61 -6.98 -0.26 4.06
N ASP A 62 -7.16 -1.57 4.26
CA ASP A 62 -7.48 -2.52 3.20
C ASP A 62 -8.99 -2.47 2.91
N GLY A 63 -9.41 -2.79 1.69
CA GLY A 63 -10.83 -2.81 1.31
C GLY A 63 -11.23 -4.05 0.52
N VAL A 64 -10.38 -5.07 0.55
CA VAL A 64 -10.66 -6.35 -0.09
C VAL A 64 -10.71 -7.48 0.93
N SER A 65 -11.52 -8.48 0.61
CA SER A 65 -11.61 -9.75 1.34
C SER A 65 -11.20 -10.90 0.44
N VAL A 66 -10.63 -11.93 1.06
CA VAL A 66 -10.23 -13.18 0.39
C VAL A 66 -11.46 -13.99 0.00
N VAL A 67 -11.39 -14.65 -1.15
CA VAL A 67 -12.30 -15.71 -1.57
C VAL A 67 -11.51 -16.83 -2.24
N GLY A 68 -11.93 -18.08 -2.09
CA GLY A 68 -11.32 -19.19 -2.77
C GLY A 68 -10.06 -19.75 -2.11
N PRO A 69 -9.60 -20.90 -2.61
CA PRO A 69 -8.32 -21.47 -2.23
C PRO A 69 -7.16 -20.67 -2.83
N THR A 70 -5.94 -21.00 -2.39
CA THR A 70 -4.72 -20.57 -3.06
C THR A 70 -4.48 -21.42 -4.30
N TYR A 71 -4.14 -20.76 -5.40
CA TYR A 71 -3.78 -21.37 -6.67
C TYR A 71 -2.29 -21.17 -6.97
N LYS A 72 -1.76 -22.00 -7.85
CA LYS A 72 -0.42 -21.89 -8.42
C LYS A 72 -0.54 -21.81 -9.94
N ALA A 73 0.03 -20.77 -10.53
CA ALA A 73 0.00 -20.54 -11.97
C ALA A 73 0.65 -21.72 -12.73
N GLY A 74 -0.09 -22.29 -13.67
CA GLY A 74 0.31 -23.38 -14.55
C GLY A 74 0.96 -22.84 -15.82
N SER A 75 0.25 -22.89 -16.94
CA SER A 75 0.66 -22.23 -18.18
C SER A 75 0.42 -20.73 -18.06
N VAL A 76 1.38 -19.89 -18.45
CA VAL A 76 1.23 -18.43 -18.42
C VAL A 76 1.67 -17.85 -19.76
N ARG A 77 0.82 -17.01 -20.37
CA ARG A 77 1.08 -16.30 -21.62
C ARG A 77 0.77 -14.83 -21.42
N ALA A 78 1.72 -13.96 -21.75
CA ALA A 78 1.48 -12.52 -21.76
C ALA A 78 1.13 -12.08 -23.19
N ARG A 79 0.02 -11.34 -23.34
CA ARG A 79 -0.35 -10.67 -24.59
C ARG A 79 -0.76 -9.24 -24.27
N ASP A 80 0.02 -8.29 -24.79
CA ASP A 80 -0.16 -6.86 -24.55
C ASP A 80 -0.23 -6.54 -23.04
N ASP A 81 -1.34 -5.99 -22.57
CA ASP A 81 -1.63 -5.62 -21.19
C ASP A 81 -2.38 -6.71 -20.42
N VAL A 82 -2.52 -7.92 -20.96
CA VAL A 82 -3.26 -9.04 -20.35
C VAL A 82 -2.37 -10.26 -20.19
N THR A 83 -2.47 -10.91 -19.03
CA THR A 83 -1.91 -12.24 -18.79
C THR A 83 -3.00 -13.30 -18.84
N TRP A 84 -2.74 -14.36 -19.60
CA TRP A 84 -3.58 -15.54 -19.72
C TRP A 84 -2.93 -16.66 -18.93
N LEU A 85 -3.66 -17.30 -18.03
CA LEU A 85 -3.11 -18.37 -17.21
C LEU A 85 -4.08 -19.51 -16.94
N THR A 86 -3.53 -20.72 -16.89
CA THR A 86 -4.17 -21.84 -16.19
C THR A 86 -3.62 -21.93 -14.78
N ALA A 87 -4.28 -22.68 -13.90
CA ALA A 87 -3.78 -22.84 -12.54
C ALA A 87 -4.03 -24.22 -11.96
N LYS A 88 -3.31 -24.54 -10.88
CA LYS A 88 -3.57 -25.70 -10.04
C LYS A 88 -3.92 -25.21 -8.66
N ARG A 89 -4.82 -25.88 -7.94
CA ARG A 89 -4.96 -25.61 -6.51
C ARG A 89 -3.66 -25.97 -5.79
N GLU A 90 -3.33 -25.23 -4.74
CA GLU A 90 -2.14 -25.52 -3.96
C GLU A 90 -2.20 -26.95 -3.41
N GLY A 91 -1.12 -27.71 -3.63
CA GLY A 91 -1.04 -29.13 -3.26
C GLY A 91 -1.69 -30.11 -4.24
N GLN A 92 -2.37 -29.64 -5.30
CA GLN A 92 -3.01 -30.50 -6.30
C GLN A 92 -2.24 -30.53 -7.64
N THR A 93 -2.43 -31.62 -8.39
CA THR A 93 -1.75 -31.84 -9.69
C THR A 93 -2.62 -31.47 -10.89
N GLU A 94 -3.94 -31.47 -10.72
CA GLU A 94 -4.94 -31.09 -11.72
C GLU A 94 -4.75 -29.65 -12.18
N VAL A 95 -4.79 -29.43 -13.49
CA VAL A 95 -4.76 -28.10 -14.11
C VAL A 95 -6.21 -27.71 -14.41
N LEU A 96 -6.60 -26.55 -13.91
CA LEU A 96 -7.88 -25.93 -14.14
C LEU A 96 -7.71 -24.83 -15.19
N ASP A 97 -8.66 -24.78 -16.13
CA ASP A 97 -8.89 -23.68 -17.08
C ASP A 97 -9.56 -22.48 -16.39
N GLY A 98 -9.81 -21.40 -17.14
CA GLY A 98 -10.34 -20.16 -16.60
C GLY A 98 -11.78 -20.28 -16.10
N GLU A 99 -12.64 -20.94 -16.88
CA GLU A 99 -14.04 -21.16 -16.54
C GLU A 99 -14.17 -22.02 -15.28
N SER A 100 -13.40 -23.12 -15.20
CA SER A 100 -13.35 -23.98 -14.02
C SER A 100 -12.93 -23.21 -12.76
N ILE A 101 -11.89 -22.37 -12.84
CA ILE A 101 -11.44 -21.54 -11.72
C ILE A 101 -12.55 -20.56 -11.30
N LEU A 102 -13.17 -19.85 -12.25
CA LEU A 102 -14.19 -18.86 -11.94
C LEU A 102 -15.46 -19.47 -11.36
N ASN A 103 -15.90 -20.62 -11.89
CA ASN A 103 -17.06 -21.34 -11.38
C ASN A 103 -16.89 -21.76 -9.91
N GLU A 104 -15.68 -22.14 -9.50
CA GLU A 104 -15.37 -22.40 -8.08
C GLU A 104 -15.54 -21.14 -7.23
N ILE A 105 -14.98 -20.01 -7.68
CA ILE A 105 -15.07 -18.73 -6.96
C ILE A 105 -16.53 -18.24 -6.88
N TYR A 106 -17.31 -18.39 -7.96
CA TYR A 106 -18.74 -18.06 -7.96
C TYR A 106 -19.52 -18.94 -6.99
N GLY A 107 -19.21 -20.24 -6.94
CA GLY A 107 -19.80 -21.19 -6.00
C GLY A 107 -19.57 -20.79 -4.54
N GLU A 108 -18.36 -20.33 -4.19
CA GLU A 108 -18.05 -19.86 -2.84
C GLU A 108 -18.77 -18.55 -2.47
N MET A 109 -18.98 -17.66 -3.45
CA MET A 109 -19.64 -16.38 -3.22
C MET A 109 -21.15 -16.49 -3.05
N ASN A 110 -21.77 -17.61 -3.43
CA ASN A 110 -23.20 -17.93 -3.25
C ASN A 110 -24.15 -16.74 -3.53
N ASN A 111 -23.95 -16.04 -4.65
CA ASN A 111 -24.70 -14.85 -5.09
C ASN A 111 -24.70 -13.64 -4.12
N ARG A 112 -23.70 -13.49 -3.24
CA ARG A 112 -23.61 -12.37 -2.29
C ARG A 112 -23.41 -10.99 -2.94
N ILE A 113 -22.97 -10.93 -4.19
CA ILE A 113 -22.68 -9.68 -4.91
C ILE A 113 -23.15 -9.83 -6.35
N GLU A 114 -23.89 -8.84 -6.86
CA GLU A 114 -24.55 -8.94 -8.16
C GLU A 114 -23.55 -8.90 -9.34
N PHE A 115 -22.39 -8.26 -9.21
CA PHE A 115 -21.30 -8.26 -10.20
C PHE A 115 -19.96 -7.90 -9.54
N PRO A 116 -19.32 -8.79 -8.77
CA PRO A 116 -18.06 -8.46 -8.11
C PRO A 116 -16.91 -8.34 -9.12
N GLU A 117 -16.22 -7.20 -9.11
CA GLU A 117 -14.88 -7.12 -9.68
C GLU A 117 -13.93 -7.95 -8.81
N TYR A 118 -13.28 -8.94 -9.41
CA TYR A 118 -12.30 -9.76 -8.73
C TYR A 118 -10.88 -9.30 -9.04
N TYR A 119 -10.00 -9.46 -8.06
CA TYR A 119 -8.56 -9.29 -8.22
C TYR A 119 -7.88 -10.57 -7.79
N ILE A 120 -6.80 -10.94 -8.47
CA ILE A 120 -5.86 -11.92 -7.93
C ILE A 120 -4.68 -11.20 -7.28
N ARG A 121 -4.34 -11.59 -6.05
CA ARG A 121 -3.09 -11.19 -5.42
C ARG A 121 -2.05 -12.27 -5.68
N VAL A 122 -1.00 -11.92 -6.42
CA VAL A 122 0.04 -12.85 -6.87
C VAL A 122 1.29 -12.68 -6.02
N THR A 123 1.74 -13.77 -5.43
CA THR A 123 3.01 -13.88 -4.70
C THR A 123 4.12 -14.31 -5.65
N LYS A 124 5.01 -13.38 -5.95
CA LYS A 124 6.15 -13.56 -6.86
C LYS A 124 7.43 -13.72 -6.06
N ARG A 125 8.05 -14.90 -6.15
CA ARG A 125 9.35 -15.18 -5.53
C ARG A 125 10.43 -15.18 -6.62
N ARG A 126 11.38 -14.24 -6.56
CA ARG A 126 12.36 -13.97 -7.63
C ARG A 126 13.77 -13.80 -7.11
N LYS A 127 14.75 -14.33 -7.84
CA LYS A 127 16.16 -14.03 -7.62
C LYS A 127 16.47 -12.64 -8.15
N HIS A 128 17.07 -11.79 -7.33
CA HIS A 128 17.39 -10.42 -7.67
C HIS A 128 18.81 -10.08 -7.24
N ALA A 129 19.55 -9.37 -8.10
CA ALA A 129 20.87 -8.83 -7.82
C ALA A 129 20.81 -7.31 -7.95
N ILE A 130 21.35 -6.60 -6.96
CA ILE A 130 21.42 -5.12 -6.97
C ILE A 130 22.90 -4.76 -7.04
N GLY A 131 23.34 -4.25 -8.19
CA GLY A 131 24.75 -3.92 -8.42
C GLY A 131 25.67 -5.13 -8.21
N ALA A 132 26.70 -4.96 -7.38
CA ALA A 132 27.66 -6.01 -7.04
C ALA A 132 27.22 -6.92 -5.87
N GLU A 133 26.02 -6.74 -5.31
CA GLU A 133 25.54 -7.60 -4.22
C GLU A 133 25.24 -9.03 -4.68
N LYS A 134 25.42 -9.99 -3.75
CA LYS A 134 25.01 -11.38 -3.96
C LYS A 134 23.52 -11.48 -4.30
N VAL A 135 23.18 -12.38 -5.22
CA VAL A 135 21.81 -12.68 -5.59
C VAL A 135 21.00 -13.06 -4.34
N LYS A 136 19.94 -12.30 -4.07
CA LYS A 136 19.00 -12.54 -2.99
C LYS A 136 17.66 -12.98 -3.56
N LEU A 137 16.98 -13.88 -2.86
CA LEU A 137 15.60 -14.22 -3.16
C LEU A 137 14.72 -13.16 -2.53
N ILE A 138 13.85 -12.55 -3.34
CA ILE A 138 12.90 -11.52 -2.92
C ILE A 138 11.49 -12.03 -3.19
N THR A 139 10.63 -11.89 -2.19
CA THR A 139 9.19 -12.08 -2.31
C THR A 139 8.51 -10.73 -2.51
N SER A 140 7.70 -10.60 -3.56
CA SER A 140 6.90 -9.42 -3.86
C SER A 140 5.45 -9.82 -4.13
N LEU A 141 4.51 -8.93 -3.80
CA LEU A 141 3.08 -9.11 -4.06
C LEU A 141 2.61 -8.09 -5.10
N SER A 142 1.69 -8.49 -5.97
CA SER A 142 1.01 -7.61 -6.91
C SER A 142 -0.45 -8.02 -7.09
N PHE A 143 -1.32 -7.03 -7.30
CA PHE A 143 -2.73 -7.27 -7.62
C PHE A 143 -2.96 -7.16 -9.13
N HIS A 144 -3.82 -8.01 -9.65
CA HIS A 144 -4.20 -8.04 -11.05
C HIS A 144 -5.73 -8.17 -11.14
N LEU A 145 -6.39 -7.24 -11.83
CA LEU A 145 -7.83 -7.29 -12.07
C LEU A 145 -8.16 -8.50 -12.94
N VAL A 146 -9.21 -9.24 -12.61
CA VAL A 146 -9.69 -10.37 -13.39
C VAL A 146 -10.65 -9.86 -14.46
N ARG A 147 -10.33 -10.11 -15.73
CA ARG A 147 -11.20 -9.76 -16.88
C ARG A 147 -12.27 -10.82 -17.15
N GLY A 148 -11.99 -12.08 -16.81
CA GLY A 148 -12.86 -13.22 -17.07
C GLY A 148 -12.07 -14.49 -17.27
N GLY A 149 -12.72 -15.52 -17.79
CA GLY A 149 -12.11 -16.81 -18.08
C GLY A 149 -12.99 -17.63 -19.01
N ASP A 150 -12.37 -18.55 -19.74
CA ASP A 150 -13.03 -19.50 -20.63
C ASP A 150 -12.49 -20.91 -20.42
N GLU A 151 -12.94 -21.85 -21.25
CA GLU A 151 -12.54 -23.26 -21.25
C GLU A 151 -11.02 -23.48 -21.47
N GLU A 152 -10.22 -22.43 -21.72
CA GLU A 152 -8.76 -22.52 -21.85
C GLU A 152 -7.99 -21.74 -20.78
N TYR A 153 -8.32 -20.46 -20.53
CA TYR A 153 -7.50 -19.57 -19.70
C TYR A 153 -8.32 -18.63 -18.83
N LEU A 154 -7.76 -18.30 -17.66
CA LEU A 154 -8.12 -17.13 -16.87
C LEU A 154 -7.40 -15.89 -17.42
N TYR A 155 -8.13 -14.79 -17.59
CA TYR A 155 -7.64 -13.53 -18.12
C TYR A 155 -7.50 -12.49 -17.02
N VAL A 156 -6.30 -11.92 -16.85
CA VAL A 156 -6.04 -10.88 -15.84
C VAL A 156 -5.22 -9.73 -16.39
N ASP A 157 -5.43 -8.53 -15.84
CA ASP A 157 -4.70 -7.32 -16.21
C ASP A 157 -3.22 -7.38 -15.83
N GLY A 158 -2.40 -6.73 -16.64
CA GLY A 158 -0.98 -6.55 -16.43
C GLY A 158 -0.15 -7.78 -16.78
N ALA A 159 1.16 -7.64 -16.56
CA ALA A 159 2.16 -8.64 -16.90
C ALA A 159 2.97 -9.10 -15.67
N GLY A 160 3.91 -10.02 -15.90
CA GLY A 160 4.93 -10.40 -14.91
C GLY A 160 4.55 -11.52 -13.95
N ILE A 161 3.35 -12.10 -14.10
CA ILE A 161 3.03 -13.42 -13.54
C ILE A 161 3.84 -14.46 -14.32
N LYS A 162 4.34 -15.47 -13.62
CA LYS A 162 5.09 -16.59 -14.20
C LYS A 162 4.52 -17.92 -13.71
N THR A 163 4.73 -18.96 -14.51
CA THR A 163 4.50 -20.34 -14.08
C THR A 163 5.14 -20.60 -12.72
N GLY A 164 4.34 -21.16 -11.81
CA GLY A 164 4.74 -21.47 -10.45
C GLY A 164 4.51 -20.36 -9.42
N ASP A 165 4.08 -19.16 -9.82
CA ASP A 165 3.63 -18.14 -8.87
C ASP A 165 2.36 -18.58 -8.15
N CYS A 166 2.26 -18.30 -6.86
CA CYS A 166 1.03 -18.52 -6.10
C CYS A 166 0.13 -17.29 -6.20
N PHE A 167 -1.18 -17.49 -6.24
CA PHE A 167 -2.15 -16.41 -6.22
C PHE A 167 -3.44 -16.81 -5.53
N GLN A 168 -4.20 -15.83 -5.08
CA GLN A 168 -5.49 -16.02 -4.43
C GLN A 168 -6.46 -14.91 -4.86
N PHE A 169 -7.75 -15.21 -4.89
CA PHE A 169 -8.79 -14.25 -5.29
C PHE A 169 -9.18 -13.34 -4.13
N TYR A 170 -9.48 -12.10 -4.51
CA TYR A 170 -9.92 -11.03 -3.65
C TYR A 170 -11.11 -10.34 -4.33
N TYR A 171 -12.06 -9.90 -3.52
CA TYR A 171 -13.18 -9.09 -3.96
C TYR A 171 -13.27 -7.83 -3.09
N ALA A 172 -13.86 -6.79 -3.63
CA ALA A 172 -14.12 -5.58 -2.86
C ALA A 172 -15.15 -5.81 -1.75
N ASP A 173 -14.79 -5.49 -0.52
CA ASP A 173 -15.63 -5.74 0.65
C ASP A 173 -15.82 -4.44 1.46
N PRO A 174 -16.99 -3.79 1.37
CA PRO A 174 -17.31 -2.59 2.13
C PRO A 174 -17.20 -2.77 3.65
N ALA A 175 -17.53 -3.95 4.17
CA ALA A 175 -17.48 -4.22 5.61
C ALA A 175 -16.02 -4.35 6.07
N ALA A 176 -15.18 -5.05 5.29
CA ALA A 176 -13.74 -5.11 5.53
C ALA A 176 -13.10 -3.72 5.44
N ALA A 177 -13.50 -2.92 4.45
CA ALA A 177 -13.04 -1.54 4.29
C ALA A 177 -13.31 -0.69 5.54
N LEU A 178 -14.53 -0.72 6.06
CA LEU A 178 -14.91 0.01 7.26
C LEU A 178 -14.18 -0.51 8.51
N ALA A 179 -14.11 -1.83 8.69
CA ALA A 179 -13.39 -2.44 9.81
C ALA A 179 -11.91 -2.03 9.79
N SER A 180 -11.27 -2.07 8.62
CA SER A 180 -9.87 -1.67 8.47
C SER A 180 -9.65 -0.17 8.73
N CYS A 181 -10.60 0.71 8.44
CA CYS A 181 -10.52 2.12 8.85
C CYS A 181 -10.47 2.25 10.39
N ASN A 182 -11.25 1.46 11.13
CA ASN A 182 -11.22 1.48 12.59
C ASN A 182 -9.87 0.99 13.14
N ASP A 183 -9.27 -0.01 12.50
CA ASP A 183 -7.93 -0.49 12.86
C ASP A 183 -6.88 0.60 12.64
N VAL A 184 -6.95 1.32 11.50
CA VAL A 184 -6.10 2.48 11.26
C VAL A 184 -6.33 3.56 12.32
N THR A 185 -7.58 3.88 12.66
CA THR A 185 -7.90 4.85 13.72
C THR A 185 -7.26 4.44 15.05
N ALA A 186 -7.32 3.16 15.42
CA ALA A 186 -6.69 2.65 16.64
C ALA A 186 -5.16 2.75 16.58
N ASN A 187 -4.56 2.42 15.43
CA ASN A 187 -3.12 2.53 15.21
C ASN A 187 -2.64 3.98 15.30
N LEU A 188 -3.35 4.92 14.67
CA LEU A 188 -3.01 6.35 14.71
C LEU A 188 -3.18 6.94 16.11
N ARG A 189 -4.14 6.44 16.89
CA ARG A 189 -4.31 6.85 18.29
C ARG A 189 -3.07 6.57 19.12
N SER A 190 -2.35 5.47 18.85
CA SER A 190 -1.10 5.15 19.56
C SER A 190 0.00 6.19 19.33
N LEU A 191 0.04 6.81 18.15
CA LEU A 191 0.96 7.92 17.85
C LEU A 191 0.58 9.21 18.59
N ASN A 192 -0.72 9.39 18.86
CA ASN A 192 -1.24 10.56 19.58
C ASN A 192 -1.06 10.47 21.11
N LEU A 193 -0.93 9.28 21.69
CA LEU A 193 -0.81 9.10 23.16
C LEU A 193 0.49 9.67 23.77
N GLY A 194 1.46 10.09 22.95
CA GLY A 194 2.64 10.86 23.38
C GLY A 194 2.54 12.37 23.15
N CYS A 195 1.48 12.83 22.50
CA CYS A 195 1.33 14.17 21.96
C CYS A 195 0.13 14.87 22.62
N ASN A 196 0.36 15.54 23.76
CA ASN A 196 -0.68 16.37 24.33
C ASN A 196 -0.90 17.58 23.42
N SER A 197 -1.93 17.50 22.59
CA SER A 197 -2.47 18.61 21.80
C SER A 197 -2.90 19.75 22.72
N LYS A 198 -1.97 20.68 22.97
CA LYS A 198 -2.34 22.06 23.26
C LYS A 198 -1.98 22.87 22.03
N SER A 199 -3.03 23.32 21.36
CA SER A 199 -2.97 24.28 20.27
C SER A 199 -1.98 25.40 20.59
N SER A 200 -1.10 25.69 19.64
CA SER A 200 -0.02 26.68 19.73
C SER A 200 -0.50 28.14 19.77
N TYR A 201 -1.71 28.41 20.25
CA TYR A 201 -2.25 29.77 20.36
C TYR A 201 -2.69 30.20 21.77
N GLN A 202 -2.42 29.44 22.83
CA GLN A 202 -2.71 29.90 24.19
C GLN A 202 -1.60 29.63 25.21
N ALA A 203 -1.09 30.76 25.71
CA ALA A 203 -0.55 31.04 27.04
C ALA A 203 0.79 30.40 27.46
N ALA A 204 1.73 31.31 27.68
CA ALA A 204 2.92 31.14 28.49
C ALA A 204 2.61 30.43 29.83
N GLY A 205 3.34 29.35 30.10
CA GLY A 205 3.24 28.61 31.36
C GLY A 205 4.15 27.39 31.31
N ALA A 206 5.39 27.56 31.77
CA ALA A 206 6.45 26.57 31.74
C ALA A 206 6.08 25.25 32.46
N THR A 207 6.03 24.15 31.69
CA THR A 207 6.47 22.82 32.11
C THR A 207 7.04 22.10 30.88
N SER A 208 8.24 21.56 31.02
CA SER A 208 9.10 21.08 29.94
C SER A 208 8.53 19.89 29.17
N ASN A 209 7.88 20.13 28.01
CA ASN A 209 7.65 19.12 26.98
C ASN A 209 8.93 18.87 26.14
N ALA A 210 10.09 18.81 26.80
CA ALA A 210 11.36 18.56 26.13
C ALA A 210 11.38 17.11 25.60
N GLY A 211 11.21 16.93 24.29
CA GLY A 211 11.36 15.65 23.60
C GLY A 211 10.08 14.91 23.21
N LYS A 212 8.90 15.53 23.27
CA LYS A 212 7.67 14.91 22.75
C LYS A 212 7.56 15.11 21.24
N SER A 213 7.26 14.03 20.52
CA SER A 213 6.98 14.07 19.09
C SER A 213 5.62 14.72 18.83
N GLU A 214 5.54 15.64 17.87
CA GLU A 214 4.31 16.29 17.44
C GLU A 214 3.95 15.92 16.00
N VAL A 215 2.69 15.55 15.77
CA VAL A 215 2.18 15.34 14.40
C VAL A 215 1.90 16.70 13.77
N PHE A 216 2.60 17.00 12.68
CA PHE A 216 2.49 18.30 12.00
C PHE A 216 1.81 18.21 10.64
N GLY A 217 1.44 17.01 10.18
CA GLY A 217 0.62 16.86 8.97
C GLY A 217 0.50 15.42 8.49
N GLY A 218 -0.29 15.25 7.43
CA GLY A 218 -0.46 13.96 6.76
C GLY A 218 -0.78 14.05 5.27
N LEU A 219 -0.50 12.97 4.55
CA LEU A 219 -0.89 12.74 3.16
C LEU A 219 -1.71 11.46 3.04
N LEU A 220 -2.78 11.49 2.25
CA LEU A 220 -3.57 10.31 1.90
C LEU A 220 -3.46 9.95 0.43
N PHE A 221 -3.44 8.66 0.17
CA PHE A 221 -3.55 8.06 -1.16
C PHE A 221 -4.75 7.11 -1.09
N VAL A 222 -5.85 7.50 -1.74
CA VAL A 222 -7.16 6.84 -1.60
C VAL A 222 -7.56 6.23 -2.93
N CYS A 223 -7.99 4.97 -2.96
CA CYS A 223 -8.50 4.38 -4.20
C CYS A 223 -9.73 5.13 -4.73
N CYS A 224 -9.70 5.51 -6.00
CA CYS A 224 -10.81 6.18 -6.66
C CYS A 224 -12.09 5.32 -6.68
N GLY A 225 -11.96 3.99 -6.69
CA GLY A 225 -13.08 3.04 -6.66
C GLY A 225 -13.70 2.83 -5.27
N ARG A 226 -12.93 3.05 -4.19
CA ARG A 226 -13.33 2.70 -2.82
C ARG A 226 -14.48 3.55 -2.30
N ARG A 227 -14.64 4.80 -2.77
CA ARG A 227 -15.70 5.71 -2.30
C ARG A 227 -17.11 5.13 -2.51
N ARG A 228 -17.32 4.30 -3.54
CA ARG A 228 -18.63 3.68 -3.84
C ARG A 228 -19.12 2.78 -2.71
N PHE A 229 -18.22 2.27 -1.87
CA PHE A 229 -18.53 1.33 -0.80
C PHE A 229 -19.10 1.96 0.47
N PHE A 230 -18.91 3.27 0.66
CA PHE A 230 -19.34 3.93 1.88
C PHE A 230 -20.78 4.46 1.82
N SER A 231 -21.59 4.02 0.85
CA SER A 231 -23.03 4.33 0.73
C SER A 231 -23.35 5.83 0.89
N GLY A 232 -22.49 6.69 0.33
CA GLY A 232 -22.66 8.15 0.40
C GLY A 232 -22.17 8.82 1.69
N ARG A 233 -21.63 8.07 2.66
CA ARG A 233 -20.93 8.66 3.81
C ARG A 233 -19.73 9.45 3.31
N SER A 234 -19.72 10.74 3.60
CA SER A 234 -18.58 11.59 3.32
C SER A 234 -17.45 11.28 4.31
N ASN A 235 -16.22 11.51 3.86
CA ASN A 235 -15.06 11.63 4.74
C ASN A 235 -14.66 10.37 5.55
N VAL A 236 -15.14 9.18 5.17
CA VAL A 236 -14.80 7.93 5.88
C VAL A 236 -13.30 7.65 5.82
N ASP A 237 -12.65 7.87 4.68
CA ASP A 237 -11.21 7.65 4.54
C ASP A 237 -10.37 8.73 5.23
N ILE A 238 -10.90 9.93 5.50
CA ILE A 238 -10.14 10.98 6.19
C ILE A 238 -10.33 10.93 7.71
N SER A 239 -11.41 10.31 8.19
CA SER A 239 -11.76 10.31 9.61
C SER A 239 -10.67 9.70 10.51
N PRO A 240 -9.95 8.61 10.13
CA PRO A 240 -8.89 8.08 10.97
C PRO A 240 -7.79 9.09 11.27
N PHE A 241 -7.49 10.01 10.34
CA PHE A 241 -6.50 11.05 10.55
C PHE A 241 -7.10 12.24 11.34
N VAL A 242 -8.21 12.79 10.86
CA VAL A 242 -8.78 14.05 11.41
C VAL A 242 -9.22 13.89 12.87
N GLU A 243 -9.77 12.74 13.23
CA GLU A 243 -10.19 12.45 14.62
C GLU A 243 -9.00 12.28 15.56
N ASN A 244 -7.88 11.72 15.08
CA ASN A 244 -6.69 11.51 15.90
C ASN A 244 -5.78 12.74 15.98
N PHE A 245 -5.73 13.59 14.95
CA PHE A 245 -4.83 14.75 14.89
C PHE A 245 -5.60 16.03 14.55
N PRO A 246 -6.52 16.46 15.42
CA PRO A 246 -7.31 17.67 15.17
C PRO A 246 -6.38 18.89 15.05
N GLY A 247 -6.53 19.63 13.95
CA GLY A 247 -5.73 20.83 13.64
C GLY A 247 -4.45 20.58 12.85
N ALA A 248 -4.03 19.32 12.66
CA ALA A 248 -2.93 19.00 11.75
C ALA A 248 -3.40 19.11 10.29
N PRO A 249 -2.63 19.75 9.39
CA PRO A 249 -2.99 19.84 7.99
C PRO A 249 -2.98 18.46 7.33
N LEU A 250 -3.98 18.23 6.48
CA LEU A 250 -4.16 16.99 5.75
C LEU A 250 -4.37 17.29 4.27
N ALA A 251 -3.63 16.60 3.41
CA ALA A 251 -3.87 16.59 1.97
C ALA A 251 -3.99 15.16 1.46
N GLY A 252 -4.49 14.98 0.24
CA GLY A 252 -4.53 13.66 -0.35
C GLY A 252 -4.94 13.67 -1.81
N ILE A 253 -4.80 12.52 -2.45
CA ILE A 253 -5.13 12.28 -3.84
C ILE A 253 -5.95 11.01 -4.00
N TYR A 254 -6.81 10.99 -5.02
CA TYR A 254 -7.44 9.75 -5.47
C TYR A 254 -6.52 9.04 -6.46
N CYS A 255 -6.26 7.76 -6.21
CA CYS A 255 -5.27 6.95 -6.91
C CYS A 255 -5.94 5.86 -7.75
N GLY A 256 -5.24 5.41 -8.80
CA GLY A 256 -5.60 4.26 -9.63
C GLY A 256 -4.88 2.97 -9.21
N GLY A 257 -4.39 2.91 -7.97
CA GLY A 257 -3.57 1.85 -7.41
C GLY A 257 -2.64 2.45 -6.36
N GLU A 258 -2.98 2.29 -5.08
CA GLU A 258 -2.25 2.97 -4.02
C GLU A 258 -0.90 2.28 -3.80
N ILE A 259 0.17 3.08 -3.81
CA ILE A 259 1.48 2.61 -3.39
C ILE A 259 1.60 2.86 -1.89
N GLY A 260 1.86 1.83 -1.10
CA GLY A 260 2.04 1.91 0.34
C GLY A 260 2.87 0.76 0.88
N ARG A 261 4.04 1.08 1.45
CA ARG A 261 4.84 0.11 2.22
C ARG A 261 4.47 0.19 3.69
N CYS A 262 3.59 -0.69 4.14
CA CYS A 262 3.29 -0.84 5.56
C CYS A 262 4.31 -1.75 6.25
N SER A 263 4.96 -1.23 7.29
CA SER A 263 5.88 -1.98 8.15
C SER A 263 5.17 -2.87 9.19
N MET A 264 3.84 -2.85 9.24
CA MET A 264 3.08 -3.25 10.44
C MET A 264 1.99 -4.29 10.13
N ARG A 265 2.37 -5.42 9.54
CA ARG A 265 1.64 -6.67 9.80
C ARG A 265 2.63 -7.65 10.42
N PRO A 266 2.42 -8.11 11.66
CA PRO A 266 3.06 -9.34 12.12
C PRO A 266 2.61 -10.41 11.13
N GLU A 267 3.51 -10.85 10.27
CA GLU A 267 3.29 -12.07 9.51
C GLU A 267 2.95 -13.16 10.54
N GLU A 268 1.87 -13.89 10.26
CA GLU A 268 1.48 -15.08 11.00
C GLU A 268 2.73 -15.91 11.32
N GLN A 269 2.95 -16.14 12.60
CA GLN A 269 4.07 -16.94 13.12
C GLN A 269 4.04 -18.32 12.48
N GLY A 270 4.88 -18.53 11.46
CA GLY A 270 4.83 -19.79 10.74
C GLY A 270 5.82 -19.99 9.60
N SER A 271 7.04 -19.45 9.64
CA SER A 271 8.22 -20.13 9.06
C SER A 271 9.49 -19.29 9.19
N GLN A 272 10.59 -19.95 9.54
CA GLN A 272 11.91 -19.32 9.65
C GLN A 272 12.42 -18.85 8.28
N GLY A 273 12.88 -17.60 8.24
CA GLY A 273 13.83 -17.12 7.21
C GLY A 273 13.21 -16.44 5.99
N GLU A 274 11.96 -16.00 6.06
CA GLU A 274 11.32 -15.34 4.91
C GLU A 274 11.67 -13.86 4.83
N SER A 275 12.21 -13.47 3.68
CA SER A 275 12.42 -12.07 3.32
C SER A 275 11.07 -11.34 3.38
N SER A 276 10.90 -10.45 4.36
CA SER A 276 9.76 -9.52 4.51
C SER A 276 9.01 -9.31 3.19
N THR A 277 7.80 -9.85 3.12
CA THR A 277 6.97 -9.83 1.92
C THR A 277 6.67 -8.38 1.53
N ARG A 278 7.11 -7.96 0.33
CA ARG A 278 6.96 -6.57 -0.12
C ARG A 278 5.73 -6.44 -1.03
N CYS A 279 4.57 -6.14 -0.45
CA CYS A 279 3.46 -5.56 -1.20
C CYS A 279 3.61 -4.05 -1.16
N CYS A 280 3.70 -3.41 -2.32
CA CYS A 280 3.67 -1.95 -2.41
C CYS A 280 2.39 -1.46 -3.06
N CYS A 281 1.79 -2.21 -3.99
CA CYS A 281 0.54 -1.82 -4.62
C CYS A 281 -0.66 -2.45 -3.91
N HIS A 282 -1.72 -1.67 -3.76
CA HIS A 282 -2.97 -2.08 -3.12
C HIS A 282 -4.16 -1.66 -3.98
N VAL A 283 -5.30 -2.33 -3.77
CA VAL A 283 -6.55 -2.06 -4.49
C VAL A 283 -7.66 -1.83 -3.48
N TYR A 284 -8.58 -0.94 -3.81
CA TYR A 284 -9.67 -0.54 -2.92
C TYR A 284 -9.17 -0.12 -1.53
N SER A 285 -8.00 0.51 -1.44
CA SER A 285 -7.34 0.80 -0.18
C SER A 285 -7.20 2.30 0.08
N THR A 286 -6.76 2.63 1.29
CA THR A 286 -6.29 3.98 1.63
C THR A 286 -4.96 3.87 2.35
N VAL A 287 -3.93 4.52 1.82
CA VAL A 287 -2.61 4.65 2.46
C VAL A 287 -2.51 6.01 3.14
N TYR A 288 -2.16 5.98 4.42
CA TYR A 288 -1.98 7.16 5.27
C TYR A 288 -0.49 7.36 5.52
N LEU A 289 0.05 8.51 5.15
CA LEU A 289 1.36 8.97 5.57
C LEU A 289 1.16 10.02 6.67
N VAL A 290 1.58 9.72 7.89
CA VAL A 290 1.58 10.66 9.01
C VAL A 290 2.99 11.15 9.26
N MET A 291 3.16 12.45 9.37
CA MET A 291 4.46 13.09 9.59
C MET A 291 4.52 13.65 11.01
N SER A 292 5.54 13.24 11.76
CA SER A 292 5.76 13.71 13.12
C SER A 292 7.17 14.27 13.30
N TYR A 293 7.34 15.24 14.18
CA TYR A 293 8.60 15.89 14.48
C TYR A 293 8.93 15.77 15.96
N THR A 294 10.15 15.30 16.27
CA THR A 294 10.69 15.27 17.63
C THR A 294 11.77 16.35 17.75
N PRO A 295 11.60 17.39 18.60
CA PRO A 295 12.60 18.43 18.78
C PRO A 295 13.92 17.88 19.35
N ALA A 296 15.01 18.60 19.10
CA ALA A 296 16.30 18.29 19.71
C ALA A 296 16.26 18.39 21.25
N PRO A 297 17.05 17.59 21.99
CA PRO A 297 17.19 17.73 23.43
C PRO A 297 17.68 19.13 23.81
N PRO A 298 17.14 19.75 24.88
CA PRO A 298 17.65 21.04 25.35
C PRO A 298 19.13 20.90 25.74
N GLY A 299 20.00 21.74 25.18
CA GLY A 299 21.44 21.75 25.48
C GLY A 299 22.37 21.20 24.39
N ALA A 300 21.84 20.74 23.25
CA ALA A 300 22.66 20.41 22.08
C ALA A 300 23.10 21.68 21.34
N THR A 301 24.06 22.41 21.91
CA THR A 301 24.72 23.51 21.22
C THR A 301 25.59 22.94 20.11
N THR A 302 25.30 23.29 18.86
CA THR A 302 26.23 23.08 17.76
C THR A 302 27.48 23.91 18.04
N LEU A 303 28.57 23.26 18.45
CA LEU A 303 29.90 23.84 18.41
C LEU A 303 30.23 24.11 16.93
N ARG A 304 29.90 25.30 16.45
CA ARG A 304 30.46 25.82 15.21
C ARG A 304 31.93 26.13 15.47
N GLY A 305 32.82 25.37 14.82
CA GLY A 305 34.18 25.81 14.52
C GLY A 305 34.18 26.79 13.36
#